data_AF-A0A2V7UJ24-F1
#
_entry.id   AF-A0A2V7UJ24-F1
#
_cell.length_a   1.000
_cell.length_b   1.000
_cell.length_c   1.000
_cell.angle_alpha   90.00
_cell.angle_beta   90.00
_cell.angle_gamma   90.00
#
_symmetry.space_group_name_H-M   'P 1'
#
loop_
_entity.id
_entity.type
_entity.pdbx_description
1 polymer ?
#
loop_
_entity_poly.entity_id
_entity_poly.type
_entity_poly.pdbx_seq_one_letter_code
_entity_poly.pdbx_strand_id
1 'polypeptide(L)'
;MSRRRFLRSLAVAPLLPTALSPPPAPPSPAPALPSPTPTIPSPSPSPPGPVAQALGEVVRIRYGAQLEEADLAEVRKGIEDNLQAADRLRKAVKLGNADEPVNLFRPRVAPPPPPAIVRRRRR
;
A
#
# COMPACT_ATOMS: atom_id res chain seq x y z
N MET A 1 -9.92 -19.26 -4.30
CA MET A 1 -10.12 -19.14 -2.84
C MET A 1 -10.84 -17.82 -2.54
N SER A 2 -12.03 -17.85 -1.93
CA SER A 2 -12.87 -16.64 -1.73
C SER A 2 -12.68 -16.04 -0.34
N ARG A 3 -12.63 -14.70 -0.25
CA ARG A 3 -12.52 -13.92 1.01
C ARG A 3 -13.51 -14.35 2.08
N ARG A 4 -14.70 -14.82 1.67
CA ARG A 4 -15.75 -15.31 2.57
C ARG A 4 -15.38 -16.61 3.29
N ARG A 5 -14.53 -17.47 2.70
CA ARG A 5 -14.06 -18.69 3.37
C ARG A 5 -13.01 -18.40 4.45
N PHE A 6 -12.17 -17.39 4.24
CA PHE A 6 -11.13 -16.98 5.18
C PHE A 6 -11.69 -16.33 6.45
N LEU A 7 -12.73 -15.50 6.33
CA LEU A 7 -13.37 -14.91 7.53
C LEU A 7 -14.12 -15.96 8.36
N ARG A 8 -14.64 -17.02 7.74
CA ARG A 8 -15.29 -18.12 8.46
C ARG A 8 -14.32 -18.93 9.33
N SER A 9 -13.03 -19.00 8.99
CA SER A 9 -12.04 -19.70 9.81
C SER A 9 -11.58 -18.92 11.05
N LEU A 10 -11.79 -17.60 11.10
CA LEU A 10 -11.44 -16.78 12.29
C LEU A 10 -12.53 -16.73 13.36
N ALA A 11 -13.73 -17.22 13.06
CA ALA A 11 -14.88 -17.15 13.97
C ALA A 11 -14.96 -18.30 15.00
N VAL A 12 -13.97 -19.20 15.04
CA VAL A 12 -13.93 -20.34 15.96
C VAL A 12 -12.70 -20.22 16.87
N ALA A 13 -12.72 -19.23 17.76
CA ALA A 13 -11.80 -19.16 18.89
C ALA A 13 -12.65 -19.13 20.18
N PRO A 14 -12.47 -20.08 21.13
CA PRO A 14 -13.21 -20.08 22.38
C PRO A 14 -12.71 -18.95 23.30
N LEU A 15 -13.64 -18.12 23.77
CA LEU A 15 -13.41 -17.14 24.83
C LEU A 15 -13.47 -17.86 26.18
N LEU A 16 -12.34 -17.99 26.88
CA LEU A 16 -12.33 -18.36 28.30
C LEU A 16 -12.22 -17.08 29.15
N PRO A 17 -13.14 -16.85 30.10
CA PRO A 17 -13.02 -15.81 31.11
C PRO A 17 -12.47 -16.40 32.41
N THR A 18 -11.39 -15.85 32.96
CA THR A 18 -11.01 -16.11 34.36
C THR A 18 -10.58 -14.82 35.04
N ALA A 19 -11.35 -14.46 36.05
CA ALA A 19 -11.32 -13.22 36.81
C ALA A 19 -10.24 -13.19 37.90
N LEU A 20 -9.92 -11.96 38.34
CA LEU A 20 -9.00 -11.57 39.41
C LEU A 20 -9.27 -12.23 40.78
N SER A 21 -8.19 -12.59 41.51
CA SER A 21 -8.06 -12.40 42.98
C SER A 21 -6.60 -12.59 43.45
N PRO A 22 -6.02 -11.75 44.34
CA PRO A 22 -4.64 -11.87 44.82
C PRO A 22 -4.52 -12.46 46.25
N PRO A 23 -3.43 -13.21 46.56
CA PRO A 23 -2.96 -13.45 47.94
C PRO A 23 -1.56 -12.85 48.23
N PRO A 24 -1.15 -12.75 49.52
CA PRO A 24 -0.24 -11.69 50.02
C PRO A 24 1.26 -11.97 49.85
N ALA A 25 2.04 -10.89 49.80
CA ALA A 25 3.50 -10.86 49.67
C ALA A 25 4.24 -11.32 50.95
N PRO A 26 5.45 -11.91 50.78
CA PRO A 26 6.64 -11.31 51.42
C PRO A 26 7.92 -11.45 50.54
N PRO A 27 9.10 -11.00 51.04
CA PRO A 27 9.71 -9.70 50.83
C PRO A 27 10.61 -9.58 49.58
N SER A 28 10.68 -8.35 49.09
CA SER A 28 11.36 -7.87 47.88
C SER A 28 12.89 -8.05 47.88
N PRO A 29 13.49 -8.55 46.78
CA PRO A 29 14.81 -8.15 46.33
C PRO A 29 14.70 -7.03 45.29
N ALA A 30 15.47 -5.96 45.53
CA ALA A 30 15.75 -4.74 44.76
C ALA A 30 15.22 -4.60 43.30
N PRO A 31 14.75 -3.39 42.90
CA PRO A 31 14.30 -3.13 41.55
C PRO A 31 15.49 -3.19 40.56
N ALA A 32 15.46 -4.19 39.68
CA ALA A 32 16.32 -4.21 38.51
C ALA A 32 15.92 -3.05 37.58
N LEU A 33 16.90 -2.20 37.28
CA LEU A 33 16.78 -1.07 36.36
C LEU A 33 16.21 -1.52 35.00
N PRO A 34 15.36 -0.71 34.35
CA PRO A 34 14.88 -1.02 33.01
C PRO A 34 16.06 -1.02 32.03
N SER A 35 16.26 -2.15 31.35
CA SER A 35 17.26 -2.30 30.30
C SER A 35 17.10 -1.20 29.24
N PRO A 36 18.19 -0.55 28.78
CA PRO A 36 18.12 0.49 27.77
C PRO A 36 17.63 -0.12 26.45
N THR A 37 16.54 0.43 25.92
CA THR A 37 16.04 0.13 24.58
C THR A 37 17.14 0.47 23.56
N PRO A 38 17.53 -0.43 22.64
CA PRO A 38 18.47 -0.08 21.60
C PRO A 38 17.86 1.03 20.74
N THR A 39 18.45 2.22 20.81
CA THR A 39 18.12 3.33 19.92
C THR A 39 18.62 2.95 18.54
N ILE A 40 17.72 2.52 17.67
CA ILE A 40 18.00 2.36 16.24
C ILE A 40 18.26 3.78 15.71
N PRO A 41 19.45 4.09 15.17
CA PRO A 41 19.71 5.40 14.60
C PRO A 41 18.74 5.62 13.43
N SER A 42 17.86 6.62 13.56
CA SER A 42 17.10 7.11 12.41
C SER A 42 18.10 7.67 11.41
N PRO A 43 18.14 7.16 10.17
CA PRO A 43 18.99 7.74 9.15
C PRO A 43 18.54 9.19 8.93
N SER A 44 19.46 10.13 9.10
CA SER A 44 19.22 11.52 8.71
C SER A 44 18.78 11.56 7.24
N PRO A 45 17.74 12.34 6.90
CA PRO A 45 17.23 12.38 5.54
C PRO A 45 18.33 12.90 4.60
N SER A 46 18.76 12.05 3.67
CA SER A 46 19.59 12.51 2.55
C SER A 46 18.76 13.47 1.70
N PRO A 47 19.33 14.58 1.22
CA PRO A 47 18.62 15.46 0.31
C PRO A 47 18.23 14.70 -0.98
N PRO A 48 17.06 15.00 -1.57
CA PRO A 48 16.60 14.35 -2.81
C PRO A 48 17.56 14.64 -3.96
N GLY A 49 17.74 13.65 -4.85
CA GLY A 49 18.65 13.75 -5.98
C GLY A 49 18.20 14.82 -7.01
N PRO A 50 19.09 15.18 -7.96
CA PRO A 50 18.82 16.27 -8.91
C PRO A 50 17.58 16.02 -9.79
N VAL A 51 17.31 14.75 -10.13
CA VAL A 51 16.11 14.37 -10.90
C VAL A 51 14.83 14.56 -10.08
N ALA A 52 14.84 14.14 -8.82
CA ALA A 52 13.70 14.32 -7.92
C ALA A 52 13.42 15.81 -7.66
N GLN A 53 14.46 16.64 -7.56
CA GLN A 53 14.31 18.10 -7.48
C GLN A 53 13.65 18.68 -8.73
N ALA A 54 14.15 18.33 -9.92
CA ALA A 54 13.60 18.82 -11.18
C ALA A 54 12.13 18.42 -11.39
N LEU A 55 11.77 17.18 -11.06
CA LEU A 55 10.37 16.72 -11.09
C LEU A 55 9.52 17.41 -10.03
N GLY A 56 10.09 17.68 -8.85
CA GLY A 56 9.46 18.50 -7.81
C GLY A 56 9.12 19.91 -8.30
N GLU A 57 9.99 20.55 -9.08
CA GLU A 57 9.68 21.86 -9.67
C GLU A 57 8.50 21.80 -10.66
N VAL A 58 8.37 20.72 -11.43
CA VAL A 58 7.19 20.52 -12.29
C VAL A 58 5.92 20.43 -11.46
N VAL A 59 5.96 19.73 -10.32
CA VAL A 59 4.83 19.66 -9.38
C VAL A 59 4.53 21.06 -8.82
N ARG A 60 5.56 21.81 -8.42
CA ARG A 60 5.42 23.17 -7.91
C ARG A 60 4.78 24.11 -8.93
N ILE A 61 5.18 24.06 -10.21
CA ILE A 61 4.59 24.88 -11.27
C ILE A 61 3.10 24.57 -11.46
N ARG A 62 2.72 23.29 -11.39
CA ARG A 62 1.34 22.84 -11.65
C ARG A 62 0.41 23.00 -10.46
N TYR A 63 0.93 22.80 -9.24
CA TYR A 63 0.13 22.63 -8.02
C TYR A 63 0.61 23.49 -6.85
N GLY A 64 1.65 24.33 -7.01
CA GLY A 64 2.25 25.10 -5.92
C GLY A 64 1.32 26.10 -5.25
N ALA A 65 0.22 26.50 -5.90
CA ALA A 65 -0.82 27.32 -5.25
C ALA A 65 -1.63 26.55 -4.18
N GLN A 66 -1.55 25.22 -4.17
CA GLN A 66 -2.31 24.33 -3.28
C GLN A 66 -1.42 23.58 -2.28
N LEU A 67 -0.10 23.75 -2.36
CA LEU A 67 0.87 22.97 -1.61
C LEU A 67 1.74 23.89 -0.77
N GLU A 68 1.95 23.53 0.49
CA GLU A 68 2.95 24.17 1.32
C GLU A 68 4.36 23.66 0.97
N GLU A 69 5.40 24.39 1.38
CA GLU A 69 6.77 23.97 1.09
C GLU A 69 7.12 22.64 1.77
N ALA A 70 6.50 22.35 2.92
CA ALA A 70 6.61 21.06 3.60
C ALA A 70 6.03 19.91 2.75
N ASP A 71 4.86 20.12 2.15
CA ASP A 71 4.25 19.14 1.26
C ASP A 71 5.10 18.92 0.01
N LEU A 72 5.67 19.99 -0.55
CA LEU A 72 6.60 19.88 -1.69
C LEU A 72 7.87 19.10 -1.33
N ALA A 73 8.39 19.27 -0.11
CA ALA A 73 9.52 18.48 0.37
C ALA A 73 9.16 16.99 0.50
N GLU A 74 7.96 16.68 1.00
CA GLU A 74 7.45 15.31 1.08
C GLU A 74 7.25 14.70 -0.32
N VAL A 75 6.70 15.47 -1.26
CA VAL A 75 6.56 15.03 -2.65
C VAL A 75 7.92 14.75 -3.29
N ARG A 76 8.91 15.63 -3.12
CA ARG A 76 10.28 15.41 -3.62
C ARG A 76 10.88 14.12 -3.05
N LYS A 77 10.66 13.85 -1.75
CA LYS A 77 11.06 12.60 -1.11
C LYS A 77 10.35 11.38 -1.72
N GLY A 78 9.04 11.44 -1.88
CA GLY A 78 8.27 10.34 -2.49
C GLY A 78 8.67 10.07 -3.94
N ILE A 79 9.06 11.10 -4.70
CA ILE A 79 9.61 10.96 -6.05
C ILE A 79 10.95 10.22 -6.00
N GLU A 80 11.86 10.62 -5.11
CA GLU A 80 13.16 9.96 -4.93
C GLU A 80 12.98 8.48 -4.56
N ASP A 81 12.12 8.16 -3.59
CA ASP A 81 11.84 6.79 -3.17
C ASP A 81 11.30 5.94 -4.34
N ASN A 82 10.41 6.51 -5.16
CA ASN A 82 9.87 5.85 -6.35
C ASN A 82 10.93 5.64 -7.44
N LEU A 83 11.84 6.60 -7.65
CA LEU A 83 12.95 6.43 -8.59
C LEU A 83 13.87 5.29 -8.16
N GLN A 84 14.21 5.23 -6.88
CA GLN A 84 15.01 4.13 -6.33
C GLN A 84 14.30 2.78 -6.46
N ALA A 85 12.99 2.74 -6.21
CA ALA A 85 12.19 1.52 -6.40
C ALA A 85 12.16 1.10 -7.88
N ALA A 86 11.99 2.04 -8.80
CA ALA A 86 12.01 1.78 -10.23
C ALA A 86 13.37 1.25 -10.69
N ASP A 87 14.48 1.81 -10.19
CA ASP A 87 15.83 1.34 -10.49
C ASP A 87 16.08 -0.08 -9.99
N ARG A 88 15.56 -0.42 -8.80
CA ARG A 88 15.62 -1.80 -8.27
C ARG A 88 14.87 -2.75 -9.20
N LEU A 89 13.67 -2.38 -9.68
CA LEU A 89 12.89 -3.21 -10.60
C LEU A 89 13.59 -3.40 -11.95
N ARG A 90 14.16 -2.32 -12.52
CA ARG A 90 14.92 -2.38 -13.78
C ARG A 90 16.15 -3.30 -13.68
N LYS A 91 16.81 -3.32 -12.52
CA LYS A 91 17.96 -4.21 -12.26
C LYS A 91 17.53 -5.65 -12.01
N ALA A 92 16.40 -5.86 -11.35
CA ALA A 92 15.91 -7.18 -10.97
C ALA A 92 15.30 -7.95 -12.15
N VAL A 93 14.64 -7.26 -13.09
CA VAL A 93 13.91 -7.90 -14.19
C VAL A 93 14.32 -7.28 -15.52
N LYS A 94 14.89 -8.10 -16.41
CA LYS A 94 15.20 -7.71 -17.78
C LYS A 94 14.00 -8.02 -18.68
N LEU A 95 13.25 -6.99 -19.04
CA LEU A 95 12.14 -7.10 -19.98
C LEU A 95 12.64 -7.06 -21.42
N GLY A 96 12.14 -7.94 -22.27
CA GLY A 96 12.29 -7.93 -23.71
C GLY A 96 11.12 -7.23 -24.41
N ASN A 97 11.26 -6.95 -25.70
CA ASN A 97 10.21 -6.26 -26.47
C ASN A 97 8.92 -7.10 -26.65
N ALA A 98 9.00 -8.42 -26.44
CA ALA A 98 7.86 -9.33 -26.52
C ALA A 98 7.14 -9.52 -25.18
N ASP A 99 7.60 -8.88 -24.10
CA ASP A 99 6.94 -8.98 -22.80
C ASP A 99 5.72 -8.05 -22.76
N GLU A 100 4.54 -8.67 -22.83
CA GLU A 100 3.26 -7.96 -22.81
C GLU A 100 2.96 -7.34 -21.42
N PRO A 101 2.28 -6.19 -21.37
CA PRO A 101 1.81 -5.63 -20.11
C PRO A 101 0.77 -6.56 -19.46
N VAL A 102 0.74 -6.57 -18.13
CA VAL A 102 -0.21 -7.38 -17.34
C VAL A 102 -1.65 -7.15 -17.76
N ASN A 103 -2.00 -5.92 -18.12
CA ASN A 103 -3.33 -5.54 -18.59
C ASN A 103 -3.29 -5.21 -20.08
N LEU A 104 -4.07 -5.95 -20.87
CA LEU A 104 -4.29 -5.68 -22.28
C LEU A 104 -5.64 -4.99 -22.46
N PHE A 105 -5.65 -3.90 -23.22
CA PHE A 105 -6.89 -3.25 -23.62
C PHE A 105 -7.70 -4.20 -24.51
N ARG A 106 -8.98 -4.39 -24.17
CA ARG A 106 -9.94 -5.11 -25.02
C ARG A 106 -11.13 -4.20 -25.27
N PRO A 107 -11.46 -3.88 -26.54
CA PRO A 107 -12.66 -3.13 -26.84
C PRO A 107 -13.88 -3.93 -26.42
N ARG A 108 -14.95 -3.24 -26.02
CA ARG A 108 -16.22 -3.91 -25.74
C ARG A 108 -16.78 -4.45 -27.05
N VAL A 109 -17.08 -5.75 -27.09
CA VAL A 109 -17.84 -6.34 -28.19
C VAL A 109 -19.28 -5.90 -28.04
N ALA A 110 -19.90 -5.42 -29.13
CA ALA A 110 -21.31 -5.05 -29.13
C ALA A 110 -22.17 -6.27 -28.72
N PRO A 111 -23.22 -6.08 -27.92
CA PRO A 111 -24.12 -7.17 -27.60
C PRO A 111 -24.73 -7.75 -28.89
N PRO A 112 -25.00 -9.06 -28.95
CA PRO A 112 -25.65 -9.66 -30.11
C PRO A 112 -27.00 -8.96 -30.37
N PRO A 113 -27.43 -8.84 -31.64
CA PRO A 113 -28.70 -8.21 -31.96
C PRO A 113 -29.86 -8.95 -31.26
N PRO A 114 -30.91 -8.24 -30.81
CA PRO A 114 -32.07 -8.88 -30.21
C PRO A 114 -32.75 -9.82 -31.22
N PRO A 115 -33.38 -10.92 -30.77
CA PRO A 115 -34.10 -11.82 -31.68
C PRO A 115 -35.22 -11.07 -32.40
N ALA A 116 -35.40 -11.39 -33.69
CA ALA A 116 -36.45 -10.78 -34.51
C ALA A 116 -37.84 -11.07 -33.91
N ILE A 117 -38.57 -10.02 -33.54
CA ILE A 117 -39.94 -10.14 -33.04
C ILE A 117 -40.85 -10.47 -34.24
N VAL A 118 -41.21 -11.74 -34.40
CA VAL A 118 -42.20 -12.17 -35.40
C VAL A 118 -43.58 -11.72 -34.95
N ARG A 119 -44.07 -10.58 -35.46
CA ARG A 119 -45.45 -10.15 -35.27
C ARG A 119 -46.38 -11.09 -36.03
N ARG A 120 -46.99 -12.06 -35.33
CA ARG A 120 -48.10 -12.84 -35.86
C ARG A 120 -49.25 -11.88 -36.18
N ARG A 121 -49.52 -11.66 -37.48
CA ARG A 121 -50.73 -10.95 -37.92
C ARG A 121 -51.93 -11.75 -37.45
N ARG A 122 -52.68 -11.22 -36.48
CA ARG A 122 -54.01 -11.74 -36.15
C ARG A 122 -54.89 -11.51 -37.39
N ARG A 123 -55.39 -12.60 -37.95
CA ARG A 123 -56.43 -12.60 -38.97
C ARG A 123 -57.78 -12.43 -38.30
#